data_AF-A0A2S4M367-F1
#
_entry.id   AF-A0A2S4M367-F1
#
_cell.length_a   1.000
_cell.length_b   1.000
_cell.length_c   1.000
_cell.angle_alpha   90.00
_cell.angle_beta   90.00
_cell.angle_gamma   90.00
#
_symmetry.space_group_name_H-M   'P 1'
#
loop_
_entity.id
_entity.type
_entity.pdbx_description
1 polymer ?
#
loop_
_entity_poly.entity_id
_entity_poly.type
_entity_poly.pdbx_seq_one_letter_code
_entity_poly.pdbx_strand_id
1 'polypeptide(L)'
;MLDYALLDALAAVVRHGSFERAAGALNVTPSAVSQRVKLLEERVGAVLVKRGQPCVATAAGALLCRHTERVQLLEAELGGGMPTVAGRRRHGPPCASPSTTTVWAPGSSTPWRRFASNAASCSIS
;
A
#
# COMPACT_ATOMS: atom_id res chain seq x y z
N MET A 1 -7.37 -20.87 -1.93
CA MET A 1 -6.21 -20.23 -1.30
C MET A 1 -6.69 -19.44 -0.10
N LEU A 2 -6.15 -19.67 1.10
CA LEU A 2 -6.57 -18.93 2.30
C LEU A 2 -6.08 -17.49 2.21
N ASP A 3 -6.96 -16.52 2.51
CA ASP A 3 -6.56 -15.12 2.57
C ASP A 3 -5.83 -14.82 3.88
N TYR A 4 -4.55 -14.50 3.79
CA TYR A 4 -3.72 -14.16 4.94
C TYR A 4 -4.26 -12.96 5.72
N ALA A 5 -4.84 -11.97 5.03
CA ALA A 5 -5.47 -10.81 5.67
C ALA A 5 -6.66 -11.20 6.57
N LEU A 6 -7.39 -12.28 6.25
CA LEU A 6 -8.48 -12.79 7.07
C LEU A 6 -7.94 -13.59 8.26
N LEU A 7 -6.88 -14.38 8.03
CA LEU A 7 -6.20 -15.15 9.07
C LEU A 7 -5.53 -14.24 10.12
N ASP A 8 -4.91 -13.14 9.70
CA ASP A 8 -4.32 -12.15 10.60
C ASP A 8 -5.38 -11.47 11.47
N ALA A 9 -6.55 -11.18 10.90
CA ALA A 9 -7.68 -10.65 11.64
C ALA A 9 -8.15 -11.62 12.73
N LEU A 10 -8.29 -12.92 12.41
CA LEU A 10 -8.62 -13.95 13.38
C LEU A 10 -7.55 -14.05 14.48
N ALA A 11 -6.27 -14.12 14.11
CA ALA A 11 -5.17 -14.22 15.05
C ALA A 11 -5.12 -13.01 16.00
N ALA A 12 -5.33 -11.79 15.50
CA ALA A 12 -5.41 -10.59 16.32
C ALA A 12 -6.58 -10.64 17.31
N VAL A 13 -7.77 -11.06 16.86
CA VAL A 13 -8.95 -11.19 17.74
C VAL A 13 -8.70 -12.20 18.86
N VAL A 14 -8.06 -13.33 18.56
CA VAL A 14 -7.76 -14.36 19.56
C VAL A 14 -6.68 -13.89 20.55
N ARG A 15 -5.62 -13.22 20.07
CA ARG A 15 -4.55 -12.70 20.94
C ARG A 15 -5.05 -11.62 21.89
N HIS A 16 -5.90 -10.71 21.41
CA HIS A 16 -6.40 -9.61 22.23
C HIS A 16 -7.69 -9.97 22.98
N GLY A 17 -8.47 -10.97 22.55
CA GLY A 17 -9.74 -11.35 23.17
C GLY A 17 -10.86 -10.30 23.04
N SER A 18 -10.68 -9.31 22.16
CA SER A 18 -11.69 -8.30 21.81
C SER A 18 -11.50 -7.83 20.37
N PHE A 19 -12.62 -7.63 19.66
CA PHE A 19 -12.64 -7.08 18.30
C PHE A 19 -12.12 -5.64 18.24
N GLU A 20 -12.41 -4.82 19.25
CA GLU A 20 -11.93 -3.43 19.30
C GLU A 20 -10.41 -3.37 19.50
N ARG A 21 -9.89 -4.17 20.44
CA ARG A 21 -8.43 -4.22 20.69
C ARG A 21 -7.68 -4.79 19.49
N ALA A 22 -8.25 -5.79 18.82
CA ALA A 22 -7.69 -6.32 17.57
C ALA A 22 -7.71 -5.29 16.43
N ALA A 23 -8.78 -4.51 16.32
CA ALA A 23 -8.90 -3.44 15.33
C ALA A 23 -7.82 -2.37 15.52
N GLY A 24 -7.57 -1.97 16.78
CA GLY A 24 -6.48 -1.05 17.14
C GLY A 24 -5.10 -1.61 16.76
N ALA A 25 -4.85 -2.90 17.01
CA ALA A 25 -3.58 -3.53 16.65
C ALA A 25 -3.35 -3.63 15.13
N LEU A 26 -4.43 -3.76 14.35
CA LEU A 26 -4.39 -3.88 12.89
C LEU A 26 -4.56 -2.55 12.15
N ASN A 27 -4.73 -1.42 12.86
CA ASN A 27 -5.03 -0.10 12.29
C ASN A 27 -6.24 -0.09 11.34
N VAL A 28 -7.30 -0.83 11.71
CA VAL A 28 -8.55 -0.90 10.94
C VAL A 28 -9.76 -0.64 11.84
N THR A 29 -10.95 -0.51 11.27
CA THR A 29 -12.18 -0.35 12.05
C THR A 29 -12.66 -1.69 12.64
N PRO A 30 -13.32 -1.70 13.81
CA PRO A 30 -13.89 -2.93 14.40
C PRO A 30 -14.89 -3.64 13.47
N SER A 31 -15.62 -2.87 12.64
CA SER A 31 -16.52 -3.40 11.61
C SER A 31 -15.76 -4.18 10.54
N ALA A 32 -14.59 -3.69 10.11
CA ALA A 32 -13.75 -4.38 9.13
C ALA A 32 -13.21 -5.71 9.70
N VAL A 33 -12.78 -5.74 10.96
CA VAL A 33 -12.34 -6.99 11.61
C VAL A 33 -13.49 -7.99 11.68
N SER A 34 -14.67 -7.55 12.07
CA SER A 34 -15.86 -8.41 12.16
C SER A 34 -16.25 -9.00 10.80
N GLN A 35 -16.18 -8.21 9.73
CA GLN A 35 -16.43 -8.68 8.37
C GLN A 35 -15.37 -9.70 7.91
N ARG A 36 -14.09 -9.43 8.18
CA ARG A 36 -13.01 -10.36 7.83
C ARG A 36 -13.17 -11.72 8.51
N VAL A 37 -13.52 -11.72 9.80
CA VAL A 37 -13.77 -12.96 10.54
C VAL A 37 -14.99 -13.70 9.97
N LYS A 38 -16.10 -12.99 9.69
CA LYS A 38 -17.29 -13.61 9.07
C LYS A 38 -16.98 -14.26 7.72
N LEU A 39 -16.26 -13.56 6.84
CA LEU A 39 -15.84 -14.10 5.55
C LEU A 39 -14.96 -15.35 5.72
N LEU A 40 -14.09 -15.37 6.73
CA LEU A 40 -13.29 -16.55 7.03
C LEU A 40 -14.15 -17.71 7.52
N GLU A 41 -15.12 -17.46 8.40
CA GLU A 41 -16.08 -18.46 8.88
C GLU A 41 -16.92 -19.05 7.75
N GLU A 42 -17.41 -18.21 6.83
CA GLU A 42 -18.16 -18.64 5.64
C GLU A 42 -17.34 -19.54 4.72
N ARG A 43 -16.05 -19.21 4.52
CA ARG A 43 -15.15 -19.98 3.65
C ARG A 43 -14.72 -21.31 4.26
N VAL A 44 -14.52 -21.34 5.57
CA VAL A 44 -14.14 -22.56 6.30
C VAL A 44 -15.37 -23.43 6.60
N GLY A 45 -16.56 -22.83 6.63
CA GLY A 45 -17.82 -23.51 6.97
C GLY A 45 -17.93 -23.85 8.46
N ALA A 46 -17.19 -23.14 9.32
CA ALA A 46 -17.16 -23.39 10.76
C ALA A 46 -17.08 -22.08 11.54
N VAL A 47 -17.68 -22.05 12.73
CA VAL A 47 -17.54 -20.93 13.66
C VAL A 47 -16.10 -20.95 14.21
N LEU A 48 -15.39 -19.84 14.07
CA LEU A 48 -13.99 -19.72 14.46
C LEU A 48 -13.82 -18.97 15.78
N VAL A 49 -14.76 -18.09 16.11
CA VAL A 49 -14.74 -17.29 17.34
C VAL A 49 -16.07 -17.46 18.09
N LYS A 50 -15.99 -17.89 19.36
CA LYS A 50 -17.11 -17.83 20.29
C LYS A 50 -17.23 -16.40 20.81
N ARG A 51 -18.37 -15.77 20.50
CA ARG A 51 -18.69 -14.43 20.98
C ARG A 51 -19.00 -14.49 22.48
N GLY A 52 -18.09 -13.92 23.26
CA GLY A 52 -18.18 -13.73 24.70
C GLY A 52 -17.29 -12.57 25.11
N GLN A 53 -17.39 -12.11 26.35
CA GLN A 53 -16.37 -11.24 26.96
C GLN A 53 -15.65 -12.06 28.03
N PRO A 54 -14.44 -12.59 27.74
CA PRO A 54 -13.59 -12.38 26.55
C PRO A 54 -13.98 -13.23 25.32
N CYS A 55 -13.59 -12.77 24.11
CA CYS A 55 -13.77 -13.55 22.88
C CYS A 55 -12.78 -14.72 22.86
N VAL A 56 -13.27 -15.94 22.64
CA VAL A 56 -12.46 -17.16 22.69
C VAL A 56 -12.49 -17.89 21.35
N ALA A 57 -11.35 -18.40 20.90
CA ALA A 57 -11.26 -19.22 19.70
C ALA A 57 -12.02 -20.56 19.88
N THR A 58 -12.66 -21.05 18.83
CA THR A 58 -13.10 -22.45 18.78
C THR A 58 -11.91 -23.38 18.52
N ALA A 59 -12.12 -24.70 18.60
CA ALA A 59 -11.09 -25.68 18.24
C ALA A 59 -10.58 -25.46 16.79
N ALA A 60 -11.50 -25.18 15.85
CA ALA A 60 -11.14 -24.85 14.47
C ALA A 60 -10.36 -23.53 14.37
N GLY A 61 -10.80 -22.48 15.10
CA GLY A 61 -10.09 -21.21 15.16
C GLY A 61 -8.66 -21.35 15.70
N ALA A 62 -8.48 -22.16 16.76
CA ALA A 62 -7.17 -22.43 17.33
C ALA A 62 -6.23 -23.17 16.37
N LEU A 63 -6.74 -24.11 15.57
CA LEU A 63 -5.95 -24.78 14.54
C LEU A 63 -5.46 -23.80 13.46
N LEU A 64 -6.33 -22.89 13.02
CA LEU A 64 -5.97 -21.84 12.07
C LEU A 64 -4.94 -20.88 12.65
N CYS A 65 -5.10 -20.44 13.90
CA CYS A 65 -4.10 -19.58 14.56
C CYS A 65 -2.72 -20.23 14.58
N ARG A 66 -2.62 -21.53 14.95
CA ARG A 66 -1.36 -22.27 14.92
C ARG A 66 -0.77 -22.39 13.52
N HIS A 67 -1.61 -22.50 12.49
CA HIS A 67 -1.14 -22.50 11.11
C HIS A 67 -0.57 -21.13 10.72
N THR A 68 -1.29 -20.04 11.01
CA THR A 68 -0.84 -18.66 10.74
C THR A 68 0.49 -18.36 11.43
N GLU A 69 0.65 -18.76 12.70
CA GLU A 69 1.91 -18.59 13.44
C GLU A 69 3.09 -19.27 12.75
N ARG A 70 2.90 -20.50 12.24
CA ARG A 70 3.95 -21.22 11.51
C ARG A 70 4.29 -20.53 10.19
N VAL A 71 3.29 -20.06 9.45
CA VAL A 71 3.54 -19.36 8.18
C VAL A 71 4.27 -18.05 8.43
N GLN A 72 3.87 -17.26 9.43
CA GLN A 72 4.56 -16.01 9.78
C GLN A 72 6.02 -16.24 10.15
N LEU A 73 6.33 -17.35 10.83
CA LEU A 73 7.70 -17.70 11.19
C LEU A 73 8.54 -18.04 9.94
N LEU A 74 7.99 -18.82 9.02
CA LEU A 74 8.62 -19.12 7.72
C LEU A 74 8.81 -17.86 6.86
N GLU A 75 7.83 -16.97 6.84
CA GLU A 75 7.92 -15.69 6.11
C GLU A 75 8.96 -14.75 6.73
N ALA A 76 9.10 -14.74 8.05
CA ALA A 76 10.12 -13.97 8.75
C ALA A 76 11.54 -14.45 8.42
N GLU A 77 11.75 -15.77 8.32
CA GLU A 77 13.03 -16.35 7.90
C GLU A 77 13.41 -15.92 6.47
N LEU A 78 12.42 -15.89 5.56
CA LEU A 78 12.61 -15.40 4.19
C LEU A 78 12.96 -13.91 4.14
N GLY A 79 12.35 -13.08 4.98
CA GLY A 79 12.59 -11.62 5.01
C GLY A 79 14.03 -11.22 5.31
N GLY A 80 14.79 -12.04 6.05
CA GLY A 80 16.20 -11.81 6.35
C GLY A 80 17.18 -12.30 5.28
N GLY A 81 16.78 -13.28 4.45
CA GLY A 81 17.65 -13.96 3.50
C GLY A 81 17.36 -13.67 2.02
N MET A 82 16.22 -13.08 1.70
CA MET A 82 15.86 -12.77 0.31
C MET A 82 16.73 -11.61 -0.20
N PRO A 83 17.58 -11.82 -1.23
CA PRO A 83 18.23 -10.70 -1.89
C PRO A 83 17.12 -9.79 -2.40
N THR A 84 17.17 -8.51 -2.04
CA THR A 84 16.30 -7.52 -2.67
C THR A 84 16.57 -7.66 -4.16
N VAL A 85 15.61 -8.23 -4.88
CA VAL A 85 15.58 -8.14 -6.33
C VAL A 85 15.21 -6.68 -6.52
N ALA A 86 16.22 -5.82 -6.37
CA ALA A 86 16.17 -4.43 -6.73
C ALA A 86 15.83 -4.48 -8.20
N GLY A 87 14.52 -4.41 -8.46
CA GLY A 87 13.97 -4.36 -9.78
C GLY A 87 14.79 -3.29 -10.43
N ARG A 88 15.55 -3.69 -11.44
CA ARG A 88 16.24 -2.80 -12.34
C ARG A 88 15.10 -2.03 -13.00
N ARG A 89 14.54 -1.04 -12.29
CA ARG A 89 13.82 0.07 -12.88
C ARG A 89 14.86 0.55 -13.84
N ARG A 90 14.69 0.22 -15.12
CA ARG A 90 15.32 0.98 -16.17
C ARG A 90 14.69 2.34 -15.98
N HIS A 91 15.39 3.17 -15.21
CA HIS A 91 15.29 4.59 -15.31
C HIS A 91 15.75 4.80 -16.75
N GLY A 92 14.80 4.75 -17.69
CA GLY A 92 15.03 5.37 -18.97
C GLY A 92 15.48 6.79 -18.65
N PRO A 93 16.52 7.32 -19.31
CA PRO A 93 16.90 8.71 -19.09
C PRO A 93 15.63 9.55 -19.16
N PRO A 94 15.43 10.52 -18.23
CA PRO A 94 14.24 11.37 -18.28
C PRO A 94 14.17 11.92 -19.69
N CYS A 95 13.11 11.54 -20.43
CA CYS A 95 12.83 12.12 -21.72
C CYS A 95 12.69 13.62 -21.45
N ALA A 96 13.71 14.38 -21.87
CA ALA A 96 13.63 15.81 -21.88
C ALA A 96 12.46 16.17 -22.81
N SER A 97 11.38 16.69 -22.24
CA SER A 97 10.32 17.33 -23.02
C SER A 97 10.96 18.40 -23.91
N PRO A 98 10.63 18.47 -25.21
CA PRO A 98 11.13 19.51 -26.08
C PRO A 98 10.33 20.79 -25.81
N SER A 99 10.69 21.53 -24.78
CA SER A 99 10.25 22.90 -24.60
C SER A 99 11.46 23.82 -24.70
N THR A 100 11.52 24.52 -25.83
CA THR A 100 12.50 25.56 -26.20
C THR A 100 13.78 25.04 -26.87
N THR A 101 13.70 24.87 -28.19
CA THR A 101 14.85 24.99 -29.08
C THR A 101 15.41 26.40 -28.99
N THR A 102 16.42 26.63 -28.16
CA THR A 102 17.32 27.78 -28.36
C THR A 102 18.44 27.33 -29.28
N VAL A 103 18.34 27.68 -30.57
CA VAL A 103 19.49 27.62 -31.48
C VAL A 103 20.44 28.74 -31.09
N TRP A 104 21.65 28.39 -30.69
CA TRP A 104 22.77 29.32 -30.62
C TRP A 104 23.46 29.32 -31.98
N ALA A 105 23.60 30.50 -32.60
CA ALA A 105 24.45 30.67 -33.76
C ALA A 105 25.93 30.68 -33.29
N PRO A 106 26.89 30.10 -34.05
CA PRO A 106 28.29 30.15 -33.65
C PRO A 106 28.82 31.58 -33.81
N GLY A 107 29.21 32.20 -32.69
CA GLY A 107 30.03 33.43 -32.69
C GLY A 107 29.46 34.70 -32.03
N SER A 108 28.34 34.66 -31.31
CA SER A 108 27.85 35.86 -30.59
C SER A 108 27.37 35.57 -29.17
N SER A 109 27.71 36.45 -28.23
CA SER A 109 27.49 36.28 -26.79
C SER A 109 26.23 36.99 -26.25
N THR A 110 25.24 37.28 -27.10
CA THR A 110 23.99 37.94 -26.68
C THR A 110 22.76 37.35 -27.37
N PRO A 111 21.71 36.95 -26.62
CA PRO A 111 20.48 36.42 -27.21
C PRO A 111 19.65 37.53 -27.86
N TRP A 112 19.37 37.41 -29.16
CA TRP A 112 18.46 38.30 -29.89
C TRP A 112 17.00 38.05 -29.47
N ARG A 113 16.35 39.03 -28.83
CA ARG A 113 14.89 39.02 -28.62
C ARG A 113 14.18 39.35 -29.93
N ARG A 114 13.24 38.48 -30.32
CA ARG A 114 12.37 38.69 -31.48
C ARG A 114 11.34 39.78 -31.16
N PHE A 115 11.46 40.93 -31.84
CA PHE A 115 10.40 41.95 -31.93
C PHE A 115 9.15 41.30 -32.53
N ALA A 116 8.02 41.37 -31.82
CA ALA A 116 6.71 41.09 -32.38
C ALA A 116 6.01 42.42 -32.67
N SER A 117 5.52 42.52 -33.91
CA SER A 117 5.06 43.71 -34.61
C SER A 117 3.68 44.26 -34.16
N ASN A 118 3.64 45.60 -34.09
CA ASN A 118 2.66 46.51 -34.71
C ASN A 118 1.26 46.73 -34.08
N ALA A 119 0.97 48.02 -33.82
CA ALA A 119 -0.26 48.78 -34.09
C ALA A 119 -0.83 49.60 -32.91
N ALA A 120 -1.22 50.83 -33.25
CA ALA A 120 -2.16 51.75 -32.57
C ALA A 120 -1.62 52.68 -31.47
N SER A 121 -1.19 53.85 -31.93
CA SER A 121 -1.50 55.20 -31.45
C SER A 121 -2.50 55.32 -30.28
N CYS A 122 -2.07 55.94 -29.18
CA CYS A 122 -2.92 56.86 -28.43
C CYS A 122 -2.04 57.87 -27.67
N SER A 123 -2.30 59.14 -27.94
CA SER A 123 -1.63 60.35 -27.51
C SER A 123 -1.68 60.56 -25.99
N ILE A 124 -0.65 61.17 -25.40
CA ILE A 124 -0.75 62.20 -24.36
C ILE A 124 0.53 63.05 -24.42
N SER A 125 0.30 64.32 -24.77
CA SER A 125 1.08 65.56 -24.64
C SER A 125 2.58 65.60 -24.96
#